data_AF-A0A8J5J1K8-F1
#
_entry.id   AF-A0A8J5J1K8-F1
#
_cell.length_a   1.000
_cell.length_b   1.000
_cell.length_c   1.000
_cell.angle_alpha   90.00
_cell.angle_beta   90.00
_cell.angle_gamma   90.00
#
_symmetry.space_group_name_H-M   'P 1'
#
loop_
_entity.id
_entity.type
_entity.pdbx_description
1 polymer ?
#
loop_
_entity_poly.entity_id
_entity_poly.type
_entity_poly.pdbx_seq_one_letter_code
_entity_poly.pdbx_strand_id
1 'polypeptide(L)'
;MRKGASTFCSSGSTACPPSVAVHLRAGWSMGGVQDRYRRHDAAGDMFVGRTASGLPILQPEFASLPPHFVHGEEVVQKAKRICFPNLPEAVEFVGEFALAPLIYHLDLLREYLP
;
A
#
# COMPACT_ATOMS: atom_id res chain seq x y z
N MET A 1 3.66 -7.10 -9.04
CA MET A 1 5.07 -6.66 -8.93
C MET A 1 5.88 -7.23 -10.11
N ARG A 2 6.89 -6.52 -10.63
CA ARG A 2 7.83 -7.03 -11.65
C ARG A 2 9.24 -7.18 -11.04
N LYS A 3 10.16 -7.77 -11.80
CA LYS A 3 11.51 -8.13 -11.33
C LYS A 3 12.24 -7.00 -10.58
N GLY A 4 12.25 -5.77 -11.11
CA GLY A 4 12.94 -4.64 -10.48
C GLY A 4 12.45 -4.34 -9.05
N ALA A 5 11.13 -4.29 -8.86
CA ALA A 5 10.55 -4.05 -7.53
C ALA A 5 10.80 -5.22 -6.56
N SER A 6 10.81 -6.45 -7.06
CA SER A 6 11.15 -7.65 -6.27
C SER A 6 12.61 -7.63 -5.80
N THR A 7 13.54 -7.28 -6.71
CA THR A 7 14.95 -7.06 -6.38
C THR A 7 15.09 -5.94 -5.36
N PHE A 8 14.48 -4.78 -5.60
CA PHE A 8 14.54 -3.63 -4.70
C PHE A 8 14.09 -3.97 -3.27
N CYS A 9 12.98 -4.70 -3.12
CA CYS A 9 12.50 -5.13 -1.81
C CYS A 9 13.43 -6.14 -1.11
N SER A 10 14.20 -6.93 -1.88
CA SER A 10 14.95 -8.07 -1.34
C SER A 10 16.45 -7.82 -1.20
N SER A 11 17.01 -6.82 -1.89
CA SER A 11 18.46 -6.58 -1.95
C SER A 11 18.99 -5.54 -0.96
N GLY A 12 18.12 -4.81 -0.27
CA GLY A 12 18.49 -3.67 0.58
C GLY A 12 18.93 -4.02 2.01
N SER A 13 18.85 -5.28 2.43
CA SER A 13 19.13 -5.72 3.79
C SER A 13 19.46 -7.22 3.85
N THR A 14 20.22 -7.64 4.86
CA THR A 14 20.43 -9.06 5.20
C THR A 14 19.19 -9.66 5.89
N ALA A 15 18.29 -8.82 6.41
CA ALA A 15 16.97 -9.17 6.91
C ALA A 15 15.90 -8.79 5.88
N CYS A 16 15.98 -9.36 4.69
CA CYS A 16 15.03 -9.11 3.61
C CYS A 16 13.65 -9.71 3.92
N PRO A 17 12.56 -9.22 3.28
CA PRO A 17 11.23 -9.75 3.49
C PRO A 17 11.14 -11.23 3.10
N PRO A 18 10.23 -11.99 3.74
CA PRO A 18 10.04 -13.40 3.42
C PRO A 18 9.65 -13.55 1.94
N SER A 19 10.29 -14.51 1.25
CA SER A 19 10.06 -14.70 -0.18
C SER A 19 8.59 -14.96 -0.52
N VAL A 20 7.80 -15.55 0.39
CA VAL A 20 6.34 -15.72 0.24
C VAL A 20 5.66 -14.40 -0.07
N ALA A 21 5.92 -13.35 0.71
CA ALA A 21 5.28 -12.06 0.55
C ALA A 21 5.65 -11.43 -0.81
N VAL A 22 6.91 -11.56 -1.22
CA VAL A 22 7.37 -11.07 -2.53
C VAL A 22 6.70 -11.84 -3.68
N HIS A 23 6.62 -13.17 -3.61
CA HIS A 23 6.01 -14.00 -4.65
C HIS A 23 4.49 -13.77 -4.75
N LEU A 24 3.79 -13.66 -3.61
CA LEU A 24 2.36 -13.32 -3.56
C LEU A 24 2.08 -11.97 -4.23
N ARG A 25 2.82 -10.92 -3.86
CA ARG A 25 2.67 -9.58 -4.48
C ARG A 25 3.11 -9.52 -5.94
N ALA A 26 3.94 -10.47 -6.37
CA ALA A 26 4.35 -10.63 -7.76
C ALA A 26 3.40 -11.51 -8.58
N GLY A 27 2.48 -12.23 -7.94
CA GLY A 27 1.63 -13.22 -8.60
C GLY A 27 2.43 -14.42 -9.11
N TRP A 28 3.50 -14.79 -8.43
CA TRP A 28 4.37 -15.91 -8.79
C TRP A 28 4.10 -17.11 -7.89
N SER A 29 4.11 -18.30 -8.49
CA SER A 29 4.15 -19.56 -7.73
C SER A 29 5.55 -19.75 -7.14
N MET A 30 5.64 -20.19 -5.89
CA MET A 30 6.91 -20.63 -5.28
C MET A 30 7.25 -22.06 -5.69
N GLY A 31 6.25 -22.84 -6.12
CA GLY A 31 6.39 -24.17 -6.68
C GLY A 31 6.35 -25.30 -5.65
N GLY A 32 5.75 -26.43 -6.06
CA GLY A 32 5.78 -27.70 -5.34
C GLY A 32 5.30 -27.62 -3.88
N VAL A 33 6.16 -28.08 -2.97
CA VAL A 33 5.87 -28.16 -1.53
C VAL A 33 5.76 -26.77 -0.87
N GLN A 34 6.46 -25.76 -1.40
CA GLN A 34 6.54 -24.44 -0.77
C GLN A 34 5.18 -23.72 -0.81
N ASP A 35 4.47 -23.82 -1.93
CA ASP A 35 3.12 -23.23 -2.08
C ASP A 35 2.10 -23.84 -1.10
N ARG A 36 2.30 -25.11 -0.70
CA ARG A 36 1.39 -25.79 0.23
C ARG A 36 1.66 -25.46 1.70
N TYR A 37 2.94 -25.36 2.07
CA TYR A 37 3.32 -25.34 3.48
C TYR A 37 3.76 -23.96 3.97
N ARG A 38 4.18 -23.07 3.08
CA ARG A 38 4.63 -21.75 3.48
C ARG A 38 3.45 -20.80 3.60
N ARG A 39 3.21 -20.31 4.82
CA ARG A 39 2.06 -19.47 5.13
C ARG A 39 2.30 -18.02 4.76
N HIS A 40 1.22 -17.37 4.33
CA HIS A 40 1.14 -15.93 4.22
C HIS A 40 1.15 -15.32 5.62
N ASP A 41 1.80 -14.17 5.77
CA ASP A 41 1.80 -13.39 6.99
C ASP A 41 1.57 -11.93 6.65
N ALA A 42 0.75 -11.26 7.46
CA ALA A 42 0.34 -9.89 7.22
C ALA A 42 1.52 -8.90 7.33
N ALA A 43 2.45 -9.11 8.27
CA ALA A 43 3.59 -8.20 8.45
C ALA A 43 4.53 -8.25 7.23
N GLY A 44 4.77 -9.45 6.69
CA GLY A 44 5.54 -9.62 5.46
C GLY A 44 4.91 -8.91 4.26
N ASP A 45 3.59 -9.04 4.07
CA ASP A 45 2.87 -8.38 2.97
C ASP A 45 2.91 -6.86 3.07
N MET A 46 2.64 -6.33 4.28
CA MET A 46 2.70 -4.89 4.55
C MET A 46 4.11 -4.32 4.34
N PHE A 47 5.15 -5.00 4.82
CA PHE A 47 6.54 -4.58 4.62
C PHE A 47 6.89 -4.50 3.13
N VAL A 48 6.56 -5.53 2.36
CA VAL A 48 6.81 -5.57 0.91
C VAL A 48 6.02 -4.49 0.18
N GLY A 49 4.75 -4.27 0.54
CA GLY A 49 3.91 -3.23 -0.03
C GLY A 49 4.50 -1.83 0.17
N ARG A 50 4.86 -1.50 1.41
CA ARG A 50 5.44 -0.20 1.77
C ARG A 50 6.81 0.04 1.15
N THR A 51 7.66 -0.99 1.14
CA THR A 51 8.97 -0.92 0.47
C THR A 51 8.80 -0.69 -1.03
N ALA A 52 7.91 -1.42 -1.69
CA ALA A 52 7.65 -1.25 -3.12
C ALA A 52 7.08 0.14 -3.47
N SER A 53 6.40 0.80 -2.52
CA SER A 53 5.92 2.20 -2.64
C SER A 53 7.01 3.25 -2.37
N GLY A 54 8.24 2.84 -2.05
CA GLY A 54 9.37 3.75 -1.82
C GLY A 54 9.41 4.36 -0.42
N LEU A 55 8.65 3.82 0.55
CA LEU A 55 8.69 4.32 1.92
C LEU A 55 10.04 4.00 2.60
N PRO A 56 10.57 4.90 3.44
CA PRO A 56 11.89 4.76 4.05
C PRO A 56 11.87 3.67 5.15
N ILE A 57 12.44 2.50 4.84
CA ILE A 57 12.41 1.30 5.70
C ILE A 57 13.09 1.46 7.07
N LEU A 58 13.94 2.48 7.22
CA LEU A 58 14.70 2.74 8.45
C LEU A 58 14.06 3.81 9.36
N GLN A 59 12.96 4.41 8.92
CA GLN A 59 12.24 5.40 9.72
C GLN A 59 11.18 4.72 10.61
N PRO A 60 10.98 5.18 11.86
CA PRO A 60 9.96 4.62 12.74
C PRO A 60 8.54 4.81 12.17
N GLU A 61 8.32 5.85 11.37
CA GLU A 61 7.07 6.12 10.66
C GLU A 61 6.80 5.10 9.56
N PHE A 62 7.78 4.26 9.19
CA PHE A 62 7.59 3.23 8.18
C PHE A 62 6.40 2.31 8.49
N ALA A 63 6.16 2.02 9.77
CA ALA A 63 5.05 1.18 10.20
C ALA A 63 3.76 1.96 10.49
N SER A 64 3.76 3.29 10.40
CA SER A 64 2.58 4.11 10.74
C SER A 64 1.43 3.84 9.77
N LEU A 65 0.21 3.83 10.29
CA LEU A 65 -0.97 3.76 9.43
C LEU A 65 -1.01 5.01 8.52
N PRO A 66 -1.45 4.87 7.26
CA PRO A 66 -1.74 6.03 6.43
C PRO A 66 -2.89 6.85 7.09
N PRO A 67 -3.03 8.13 6.72
CA PRO A 67 -4.21 8.90 7.07
C PRO A 67 -5.47 8.12 6.70
N HIS A 68 -6.42 8.02 7.63
CA HIS A 68 -7.69 7.33 7.44
C HIS A 68 -8.79 8.09 8.18
N PHE A 69 -10.02 7.97 7.69
CA PHE A 69 -11.17 8.55 8.37
C PHE A 69 -11.60 7.61 9.48
N VAL A 70 -11.83 8.17 10.66
CA VAL A 70 -12.40 7.40 11.78
C VAL A 70 -13.92 7.55 11.79
N HIS A 71 -14.45 8.70 11.39
CA HIS A 71 -15.87 9.08 11.50
C HIS A 71 -16.30 9.87 10.24
N GLY A 72 -17.62 10.06 10.07
CA GLY A 72 -18.17 10.97 9.05
C GLY A 72 -18.42 10.32 7.68
N GLU A 73 -18.88 9.07 7.67
CA GLU A 73 -19.08 8.26 6.46
C GLU A 73 -19.90 8.98 5.37
N GLU A 74 -20.99 9.66 5.73
CA GLU A 74 -21.81 10.41 4.75
C GLU A 74 -21.01 11.52 4.04
N VAL A 75 -20.18 12.25 4.79
CA VAL A 75 -19.35 13.34 4.25
C VAL A 75 -18.26 12.77 3.37
N VAL A 76 -17.61 11.68 3.80
CA VAL A 76 -16.57 10.97 3.03
C VAL A 76 -17.16 10.43 1.73
N GLN A 77 -18.36 9.84 1.76
CA GLN A 77 -19.02 9.32 0.56
C GLN A 77 -19.37 10.44 -0.42
N LYS A 78 -19.86 11.58 0.08
CA LYS A 78 -20.10 12.75 -0.76
C LYS A 78 -18.79 13.27 -1.39
N ALA A 79 -17.72 13.37 -0.60
CA ALA A 79 -16.42 13.82 -1.07
C ALA A 79 -15.81 12.87 -2.12
N LYS A 80 -15.92 11.54 -1.94
CA LYS A 80 -15.50 10.54 -2.92
C LYS A 80 -16.19 10.74 -4.28
N ARG A 81 -17.50 10.99 -4.29
CA ARG A 81 -18.26 11.25 -5.52
C ARG A 81 -17.83 12.54 -6.23
N ILE A 82 -17.39 13.54 -5.46
CA ILE A 82 -16.90 14.82 -6.00
C ILE A 82 -15.48 14.65 -6.58
N CYS A 83 -14.57 14.03 -5.82
CA CYS A 83 -13.16 13.91 -6.21
C CYS A 83 -12.92 12.81 -7.25
N PHE A 84 -13.70 11.74 -7.23
CA PHE A 84 -13.55 10.56 -8.09
C PHE A 84 -14.89 10.16 -8.73
N PRO A 85 -15.48 11.01 -9.58
CA PRO A 85 -16.84 10.82 -10.10
C PRO A 85 -17.01 9.56 -10.97
N ASN A 86 -15.93 9.09 -11.60
CA ASN A 86 -15.94 7.93 -12.50
C ASN A 86 -15.32 6.67 -11.86
N LEU A 87 -15.21 6.61 -10.53
CA LEU A 87 -14.63 5.46 -9.84
C LEU A 87 -15.60 4.27 -9.93
N PRO A 88 -15.17 3.10 -10.46
CA PRO A 88 -16.03 1.91 -10.47
C PRO A 88 -16.36 1.43 -9.06
N GLU A 89 -17.59 0.92 -8.88
CA GLU A 89 -18.07 0.40 -7.59
C GLU A 89 -17.16 -0.72 -7.04
N ALA A 90 -16.60 -1.56 -7.93
CA ALA A 90 -15.68 -2.63 -7.57
C ALA A 90 -14.40 -2.16 -6.85
N VAL A 91 -14.04 -0.89 -6.98
CA VAL A 91 -12.85 -0.29 -6.34
C VAL A 91 -13.20 0.91 -5.47
N GLU A 92 -14.47 1.03 -5.07
CA GLU A 92 -14.95 2.19 -4.32
C GLU A 92 -14.23 2.39 -2.98
N PHE A 93 -13.84 1.28 -2.33
CA PHE A 93 -13.04 1.27 -1.10
C PHE A 93 -11.68 1.94 -1.29
N VAL A 94 -11.08 1.88 -2.49
CA VAL A 94 -9.80 2.55 -2.80
C VAL A 94 -9.97 4.07 -2.76
N GLY A 95 -11.15 4.57 -3.12
CA GLY A 95 -11.44 6.00 -3.11
C GLY A 95 -11.26 6.63 -1.73
N GLU A 96 -11.56 5.89 -0.66
CA GLU A 96 -11.35 6.38 0.70
C GLU A 96 -9.87 6.51 1.06
N PHE A 97 -9.07 5.47 0.76
CA PHE A 97 -7.63 5.48 0.97
C PHE A 97 -6.88 6.48 0.08
N ALA A 98 -7.46 6.87 -1.05
CA ALA A 98 -6.92 7.93 -1.90
C ALA A 98 -7.31 9.33 -1.39
N LEU A 99 -8.53 9.49 -0.89
CA LEU A 99 -9.06 10.77 -0.42
C LEU A 99 -8.40 11.23 0.89
N ALA A 100 -8.23 10.32 1.86
CA ALA A 100 -7.67 10.65 3.17
C ALA A 100 -6.30 11.36 3.11
N PRO A 101 -5.28 10.85 2.38
CA PRO A 101 -4.00 11.55 2.26
C PRO A 101 -4.10 12.86 1.46
N LEU A 102 -5.00 12.96 0.47
CA LEU A 102 -5.22 14.22 -0.25
C LEU A 102 -5.72 15.33 0.68
N ILE A 103 -6.66 15.01 1.57
CA ILE A 103 -7.18 15.96 2.56
C ILE A 103 -6.12 16.27 3.61
N TYR A 104 -5.43 15.25 4.13
CA TYR A 104 -4.40 15.42 5.15
C TYR A 104 -3.25 16.33 4.68
N HIS A 105 -2.90 16.27 3.38
CA HIS A 105 -1.87 17.11 2.79
C HIS A 105 -2.41 18.32 2.01
N LEU A 106 -3.70 18.67 2.16
CA LEU A 106 -4.33 19.69 1.32
C LEU A 106 -3.65 21.07 1.42
N ASP A 107 -3.25 21.48 2.62
CA ASP A 107 -2.58 22.77 2.84
C ASP A 107 -1.21 22.80 2.14
N LEU A 108 -0.45 21.70 2.25
CA LEU A 108 0.82 21.52 1.53
C LEU A 108 0.59 21.55 0.01
N LEU A 109 -0.42 20.83 -0.48
CA LEU A 109 -0.73 20.79 -1.91
C LEU A 109 -1.10 22.18 -2.44
N ARG A 110 -1.85 22.98 -1.68
CA ARG A 110 -2.20 24.36 -2.06
C ARG A 110 -1.01 25.32 -2.07
N GLU A 111 0.01 25.05 -1.26
CA GLU A 111 1.24 25.85 -1.24
C GLU A 111 2.12 25.57 -2.47
N TYR A 112 2.22 24.29 -2.88
CA TYR A 112 3.18 23.85 -3.89
C TYR A 112 2.60 23.57 -5.28
N LEU A 113 1.28 23.39 -5.40
CA LEU A 113 0.61 23.23 -6.69
C LEU A 113 -0.10 24.54 -7.09
N PRO A 114 -0.02 24.92 -8.38
CA PRO A 114 -0.64 26.14 -8.90
C PRO A 114 -2.17 26.09 -8.92
#